data_AF-A0A3F2RYF9-F1
#
_entry.id   AF-A0A3F2RYF9-F1
#
_cell.length_a   1.000
_cell.length_b   1.000
_cell.length_c   1.000
_cell.angle_alpha   90.00
_cell.angle_beta   90.00
_cell.angle_gamma   90.00
#
_symmetry.space_group_name_H-M   'P 1'
#
loop_
_entity.id
_entity.type
_entity.pdbx_description
1 polymer ?
#
loop_
_entity_poly.entity_id
_entity_poly.type
_entity_poly.pdbx_seq_one_letter_code
_entity_poly.pdbx_strand_id
1 'polypeptide(L)'
;MQEITMVQTYLYFLDTVLDAETLRDSKKVDVLSGFISVWAFGSALTITDDGTDYRKLFSEWWRSEFKQIKFPARDTVFDYWLDPNTLTFDTWRASPYFKTVHFDGSVAMSSVTVSTPETASITSWMSNMVREERPFMLCGNAGTGKTQLAQGLLNNLDIREPGPKPVPFK
;
A
#
# COMPACT_ATOMS: atom_id res chain seq x y z
N MET A 1 -9.46 -21.14 -3.24
CA MET A 1 -10.08 -20.00 -2.53
C MET A 1 -9.05 -18.89 -2.29
N GLN A 2 -7.86 -19.21 -1.77
CA GLN A 2 -6.78 -18.25 -1.53
C GLN A 2 -6.23 -17.58 -2.81
N GLU A 3 -6.09 -18.32 -3.91
CA GLU A 3 -5.65 -17.80 -5.22
C GLU A 3 -6.62 -16.75 -5.79
N ILE A 4 -7.93 -16.99 -5.66
CA ILE A 4 -8.95 -16.05 -6.13
C ILE A 4 -8.86 -14.74 -5.35
N THR A 5 -8.62 -14.81 -4.04
CA THR A 5 -8.41 -13.61 -3.21
C THR A 5 -7.18 -12.82 -3.66
N MET A 6 -6.07 -13.49 -3.98
CA MET A 6 -4.86 -12.81 -4.49
C MET A 6 -5.13 -12.07 -5.80
N VAL A 7 -5.83 -12.71 -6.74
CA VAL A 7 -6.23 -12.09 -8.01
C VAL A 7 -7.18 -10.91 -7.76
N GLN A 8 -8.16 -11.06 -6.86
CA GLN A 8 -9.06 -9.97 -6.50
C GLN A 8 -8.33 -8.77 -5.90
N THR A 9 -7.38 -9.00 -4.98
CA THR A 9 -6.55 -7.93 -4.41
C THR A 9 -5.76 -7.21 -5.48
N TYR A 10 -5.17 -7.94 -6.43
CA TYR A 10 -4.47 -7.35 -7.57
C TYR A 10 -5.38 -6.46 -8.42
N LEU A 11 -6.58 -6.95 -8.77
CA LEU A 11 -7.55 -6.18 -9.54
C LEU A 11 -8.05 -4.94 -8.80
N TYR A 12 -8.30 -5.03 -7.49
CA TYR A 12 -8.67 -3.87 -6.69
C TYR A 12 -7.55 -2.84 -6.61
N PHE A 13 -6.29 -3.26 -6.49
CA PHE A 13 -5.16 -2.33 -6.52
C PHE A 13 -5.03 -1.66 -7.90
N LEU A 14 -5.25 -2.40 -9.00
CA LEU A 14 -5.30 -1.81 -10.33
C LEU A 14 -6.40 -0.76 -10.46
N ASP A 15 -7.62 -1.06 -10.02
CA ASP A 15 -8.75 -0.10 -10.03
C ASP A 15 -8.38 1.19 -9.27
N THR A 16 -7.65 1.08 -8.17
CA THR A 16 -7.27 2.25 -7.33
C THR A 16 -6.14 3.10 -7.90
N VAL A 17 -5.30 2.56 -8.79
CA VAL A 17 -4.05 3.20 -9.23
C VAL A 17 -4.08 3.55 -10.72
N LEU A 18 -4.82 2.80 -11.54
CA LEU A 18 -4.89 3.04 -12.98
C LEU A 18 -6.02 4.01 -13.34
N ASP A 19 -5.65 5.04 -14.09
CA ASP A 19 -6.57 5.97 -14.73
C ASP A 19 -6.41 5.99 -16.27
N ALA A 20 -7.30 6.70 -16.95
CA ALA A 20 -7.29 6.80 -18.41
C ALA A 20 -6.02 7.46 -18.98
N GLU A 21 -5.26 8.21 -18.18
CA GLU A 21 -3.99 8.80 -18.59
C GLU A 21 -2.86 7.77 -18.50
N THR A 22 -2.77 7.04 -17.39
CA THR A 22 -1.78 5.97 -17.19
C THR A 22 -1.86 4.91 -18.27
N LEU A 23 -3.07 4.53 -18.70
CA LEU A 23 -3.31 3.54 -19.75
C LEU A 23 -2.82 3.96 -21.15
N ARG A 24 -2.55 5.25 -21.37
CA ARG A 24 -2.03 5.75 -22.66
C ARG A 24 -0.52 5.56 -22.80
N ASP A 25 0.18 5.31 -21.70
CA ASP A 25 1.63 5.12 -21.67
C ASP A 25 1.95 3.69 -21.22
N SER A 26 2.35 2.84 -22.17
CA SER A 26 2.71 1.45 -21.91
C SER A 26 3.78 1.31 -20.82
N LYS A 27 4.72 2.26 -20.73
CA LYS A 27 5.77 2.23 -19.72
C LYS A 27 5.21 2.52 -18.33
N LYS A 28 4.27 3.47 -18.21
CA LYS A 28 3.53 3.71 -16.95
C LYS A 28 2.79 2.44 -16.52
N VAL A 29 2.07 1.81 -17.45
CA VAL A 29 1.33 0.57 -17.18
C VAL A 29 2.25 -0.53 -16.69
N ASP A 30 3.38 -0.78 -17.35
CA ASP A 30 4.32 -1.84 -16.96
C ASP A 30 4.88 -1.62 -15.55
N VAL A 31 5.35 -0.41 -15.26
CA VAL A 31 5.95 -0.07 -13.96
C VAL A 31 4.92 -0.13 -12.83
N LEU A 32 3.73 0.44 -13.04
CA LEU A 32 2.64 0.41 -12.06
C LEU A 32 2.17 -1.02 -11.81
N SER A 33 1.99 -1.81 -12.87
CA SER A 33 1.56 -3.22 -12.75
C SER A 33 2.57 -4.05 -11.97
N GLY A 34 3.87 -3.83 -12.19
CA GLY A 34 4.90 -4.51 -11.40
C GLY A 34 4.93 -4.09 -9.95
N PHE A 35 4.77 -2.79 -9.66
CA PHE A 35 4.66 -2.31 -8.28
C PHE A 35 3.42 -2.88 -7.58
N ILE A 36 2.26 -2.86 -8.24
CA ILE A 36 1.01 -3.42 -7.72
C ILE A 36 1.14 -4.92 -7.47
N SER A 37 1.79 -5.66 -8.37
CA SER A 37 2.01 -7.11 -8.23
C SER A 37 2.79 -7.46 -6.96
N VAL A 38 3.84 -6.69 -6.64
CA VAL A 38 4.61 -6.87 -5.40
C VAL A 38 3.70 -6.81 -4.19
N TRP A 39 2.83 -5.81 -4.12
CA TRP A 39 1.96 -5.62 -2.95
C TRP A 39 0.77 -6.57 -2.94
N ALA A 40 0.16 -6.86 -4.08
CA ALA A 40 -0.99 -7.75 -4.16
C ALA A 40 -0.64 -9.20 -3.76
N PHE A 41 0.55 -9.67 -4.14
CA PHE A 41 0.96 -11.05 -3.90
C PHE A 41 1.89 -11.20 -2.68
N GLY A 42 2.65 -10.17 -2.35
CA GLY A 42 3.68 -10.22 -1.33
C GLY A 42 3.30 -9.63 0.02
N SER A 43 2.24 -8.80 0.11
CA SER A 43 1.91 -8.08 1.35
C SER A 43 1.52 -8.97 2.53
N ALA A 44 0.95 -10.16 2.26
CA ALA A 44 0.56 -11.12 3.27
C ALA A 44 1.69 -12.09 3.66
N LEU A 45 2.86 -12.01 3.02
CA LEU A 45 4.00 -12.86 3.35
C LEU A 45 4.65 -12.39 4.64
N THR A 46 4.87 -13.32 5.55
CA THR A 46 5.47 -13.07 6.86
C THR A 46 6.62 -14.02 7.13
N ILE A 47 7.30 -13.81 8.25
CA ILE A 47 8.15 -14.83 8.85
C ILE A 47 7.25 -15.93 9.38
N THR A 48 7.52 -17.18 9.01
CA THR A 48 6.79 -18.37 9.49
C THR A 48 7.38 -18.93 10.77
N ASP A 49 6.68 -19.89 11.40
CA ASP A 49 7.07 -20.47 12.70
C ASP A 49 8.44 -21.17 12.68
N ASP A 50 8.91 -21.60 11.51
CA ASP A 50 10.24 -22.17 11.28
C ASP A 50 11.34 -21.10 11.14
N GLY A 51 10.99 -19.81 11.21
CA GLY A 51 11.90 -18.68 11.05
C GLY A 51 12.17 -18.27 9.60
N THR A 52 11.52 -18.90 8.61
CA THR A 52 11.70 -18.57 7.20
C THR A 52 11.04 -17.22 6.87
N ASP A 53 11.82 -16.27 6.36
CA ASP A 53 11.33 -14.97 5.91
C ASP A 53 10.88 -15.02 4.43
N TYR A 54 9.62 -15.38 4.21
CA TYR A 54 9.04 -15.46 2.87
C TYR A 54 8.95 -14.11 2.17
N ARG A 55 8.88 -13.01 2.93
CA ARG A 55 8.86 -11.65 2.37
C ARG A 55 10.20 -11.32 1.74
N LYS A 56 11.30 -11.69 2.39
CA LYS A 56 12.65 -11.56 1.82
C LYS A 56 12.86 -12.48 0.60
N LEU A 57 12.46 -13.74 0.69
CA LEU A 57 12.55 -14.69 -0.44
C LEU A 57 11.77 -14.20 -1.66
N PHE A 58 10.55 -13.69 -1.46
CA PHE A 58 9.76 -13.08 -2.53
C PHE A 58 10.47 -11.88 -3.15
N SER A 59 11.05 -11.00 -2.34
CA SER A 59 11.80 -9.85 -2.83
C SER A 59 12.99 -10.25 -3.71
N GLU A 60 13.75 -11.28 -3.31
CA GLU A 60 14.88 -11.81 -4.09
C GLU A 60 14.40 -12.46 -5.40
N TRP A 61 13.37 -13.31 -5.31
CA TRP A 61 12.75 -13.95 -6.48
C TRP A 61 12.21 -12.92 -7.48
N TRP A 62 11.44 -11.94 -7.00
CA TRP A 62 10.83 -10.91 -7.85
C TRP A 62 11.89 -10.14 -8.65
N ARG A 63 13.01 -9.77 -8.00
CA ARG A 63 14.13 -9.08 -8.67
C ARG A 63 14.83 -9.95 -9.71
N SER A 64 14.92 -11.25 -9.48
CA SER A 64 15.51 -12.20 -10.43
C SER A 64 14.64 -12.37 -11.68
N GLU A 65 13.32 -12.47 -11.48
CA GLU A 65 12.35 -12.71 -12.53
C GLU A 65 12.08 -11.45 -13.37
N PHE A 66 11.79 -10.32 -12.72
CA PHE A 66 11.31 -9.09 -13.37
C PHE A 66 12.43 -8.06 -13.61
N LYS A 67 13.35 -8.38 -14.52
CA LYS A 67 14.54 -7.55 -14.80
C LYS A 67 14.27 -6.16 -15.38
N GLN A 68 13.08 -5.94 -15.94
CA GLN A 68 12.68 -4.66 -16.53
C GLN A 68 12.33 -3.60 -15.47
N ILE A 69 11.86 -4.03 -14.29
CA ILE A 69 11.40 -3.14 -13.22
C ILE A 69 12.45 -3.19 -12.10
N LYS A 70 13.28 -2.16 -12.04
CA LYS A 70 14.46 -2.16 -11.16
C LYS A 70 14.20 -1.39 -9.87
N PHE A 71 14.08 -2.14 -8.77
CA PHE A 71 14.10 -1.59 -7.42
C PHE A 71 15.56 -1.31 -6.98
N PRO A 72 15.84 -0.29 -6.16
CA PRO A 72 17.17 -0.08 -5.58
C PRO A 72 17.62 -1.31 -4.76
N ALA A 73 18.90 -1.66 -4.78
CA ALA A 73 19.38 -2.97 -4.30
C ALA A 73 19.59 -3.08 -2.79
N ARG A 74 19.46 -1.98 -2.04
CA ARG A 74 19.83 -1.92 -0.62
C ARG A 74 18.85 -2.69 0.26
N ASP A 75 17.56 -2.52 -0.01
CA ASP A 75 16.46 -3.00 0.83
C ASP A 75 15.52 -3.91 0.03
N THR A 76 14.46 -4.44 0.66
CA THR A 76 13.49 -5.30 -0.03
C THR A 76 12.63 -4.49 -0.99
N VAL A 77 11.98 -5.17 -1.95
CA VAL A 77 11.04 -4.50 -2.89
C VAL A 77 9.91 -3.76 -2.19
N PHE A 78 9.58 -4.14 -0.95
CA PHE A 78 8.52 -3.52 -0.15
C PHE A 78 8.96 -2.26 0.59
N ASP A 79 10.26 -1.98 0.67
CA ASP A 79 10.80 -0.79 1.35
C ASP A 79 10.76 0.47 0.47
N TYR A 80 10.35 0.30 -0.79
CA TYR A 80 10.28 1.36 -1.77
C TYR A 80 8.84 1.73 -2.13
N TRP A 81 8.59 3.03 -2.15
CA TRP A 81 7.44 3.70 -2.73
C TRP A 81 7.72 4.06 -4.19
N LEU A 82 6.69 3.99 -5.03
CA LEU A 82 6.76 4.43 -6.41
C LEU A 82 6.17 5.84 -6.53
N ASP A 83 6.98 6.81 -6.94
CA ASP A 83 6.49 8.16 -7.24
C ASP A 83 5.65 8.13 -8.54
N PRO A 84 4.35 8.44 -8.49
CA PRO A 84 3.47 8.35 -9.66
C PRO A 84 3.82 9.39 -10.75
N ASN A 85 4.54 10.47 -10.40
CA ASN A 85 4.89 11.51 -11.36
C ASN A 85 6.15 11.17 -12.15
N THR A 86 7.16 10.60 -11.46
CA THR A 86 8.48 10.33 -12.04
C THR A 86 8.66 8.86 -12.43
N LEU A 87 7.81 7.97 -11.92
CA LEU A 87 7.90 6.51 -12.04
C LEU A 87 9.22 5.94 -11.49
N THR A 88 9.81 6.62 -10.50
CA THR A 88 11.01 6.15 -9.82
C THR A 88 10.71 5.60 -8.45
N PHE A 89 11.46 4.57 -8.04
CA PHE A 89 11.38 3.99 -6.71
C PHE A 89 12.22 4.78 -5.72
N ASP A 90 11.59 5.34 -4.71
CA ASP A 90 12.22 6.00 -3.56
C ASP A 90 11.80 5.28 -2.28
N THR A 91 12.44 5.54 -1.15
CA THR A 91 12.04 5.02 0.15
C THR A 91 10.63 5.51 0.51
N TRP A 92 9.88 4.72 1.29
CA TRP A 92 8.57 5.18 1.80
C TRP A 92 8.63 6.48 2.62
N ARG A 93 9.80 6.90 3.09
CA ARG A 93 9.99 8.21 3.75
C ARG A 93 9.72 9.40 2.83
N ALA A 94 9.89 9.23 1.52
CA ALA A 94 9.56 10.25 0.52
C ALA A 94 8.06 10.28 0.18
N SER A 95 7.30 9.25 0.58
CA SER A 95 5.87 9.19 0.28
C SER A 95 5.08 10.23 1.09
N PRO A 96 3.97 10.76 0.55
CA PRO A 96 3.09 11.68 1.28
C PRO A 96 2.41 11.04 2.50
N TYR A 97 2.46 9.70 2.60
CA TYR A 97 1.91 8.93 3.71
C TYR A 97 2.86 8.83 4.91
N PHE A 98 4.13 9.20 4.73
CA PHE A 98 5.08 9.28 5.82
C PHE A 98 4.96 10.63 6.54
N LYS A 99 4.14 10.65 7.60
CA LYS A 99 3.99 11.84 8.44
C LYS A 99 5.01 11.81 9.56
N THR A 100 5.98 12.73 9.54
CA THR A 100 6.88 12.95 10.68
C THR A 100 6.04 13.49 11.83
N VAL A 101 5.76 12.67 12.84
CA VAL A 101 5.00 13.15 14.00
C VAL A 101 5.91 14.06 14.81
N HIS A 102 5.59 15.35 14.87
CA HIS A 102 6.13 16.22 15.89
C HIS A 102 5.51 15.80 17.23
N PHE A 103 6.29 15.17 18.09
CA PHE A 103 5.87 14.84 19.44
C PHE A 103 5.61 16.14 20.21
N ASP A 104 4.35 16.46 20.44
CA ASP A 104 3.94 17.46 21.42
C ASP A 104 3.83 16.76 22.78
N GLY A 105 4.62 17.21 23.77
CA GLY A 105 4.64 16.66 25.12
C GLY A 105 3.32 16.84 25.90
N SER A 106 2.35 17.52 25.31
CA SER A 106 0.98 17.66 25.83
C SER A 106 0.12 16.40 25.61
N VAL A 107 0.52 15.49 24.73
CA VAL A 107 -0.25 14.30 24.35
C VAL A 107 0.35 13.02 24.94
N ALA A 108 -0.48 12.12 25.45
CA ALA A 108 -0.01 10.84 25.99
C ALA A 108 0.75 10.05 24.91
N MET A 109 1.95 9.55 25.23
CA MET A 109 2.79 8.80 24.28
C MET A 109 2.06 7.56 23.70
N SER A 110 1.09 7.01 24.43
CA SER A 110 0.23 5.91 23.99
C SER A 110 -0.72 6.24 22.83
N SER A 111 -0.94 7.52 22.52
CA SER A 111 -1.74 7.98 21.38
C SER A 111 -0.89 8.50 20.21
N VAL A 112 0.45 8.46 20.32
CA VAL A 112 1.35 8.93 19.28
C VAL A 112 1.88 7.74 18.48
N THR A 113 1.31 7.49 17.31
CA THR A 113 1.85 6.49 16.37
C THR A 113 3.00 7.12 15.57
N VAL A 114 4.23 6.71 15.84
CA VAL A 114 5.39 7.12 15.02
C VAL A 114 5.24 6.48 13.63
N SER A 115 5.17 7.31 12.58
CA SER A 115 5.15 6.79 11.21
C SER A 115 6.48 6.12 10.88
N THR A 116 6.45 4.80 10.72
CA THR A 116 7.56 4.05 10.10
C THR A 116 7.32 3.92 8.60
N PRO A 117 8.36 3.61 7.78
CA PRO A 117 8.20 3.26 6.36
C PRO A 117 7.13 2.19 6.14
N GLU A 118 7.11 1.17 7.00
CA GLU A 118 6.09 0.10 6.99
C GLU A 118 4.68 0.67 7.22
N THR A 119 4.51 1.47 8.27
CA THR A 119 3.22 2.14 8.59
C THR A 119 2.74 3.01 7.43
N ALA A 120 3.65 3.76 6.79
CA ALA A 120 3.33 4.59 5.63
C ALA A 120 2.87 3.75 4.43
N SER A 121 3.55 2.63 4.15
CA SER A 121 3.17 1.71 3.07
C SER A 121 1.76 1.13 3.25
N ILE A 122 1.45 0.69 4.48
CA ILE A 122 0.14 0.13 4.82
C ILE A 122 -0.94 1.22 4.74
N THR A 123 -0.65 2.42 5.26
CA THR A 123 -1.59 3.55 5.23
C THR A 123 -1.89 3.98 3.78
N SER A 124 -0.89 3.95 2.89
CA SER A 124 -1.07 4.24 1.46
C SER A 124 -2.09 3.29 0.83
N TRP A 125 -1.87 1.98 0.93
CA TRP A 125 -2.78 0.99 0.34
C TRP A 125 -4.16 1.00 0.99
N MET A 126 -4.21 1.14 2.32
CA MET A 126 -5.47 1.22 3.06
C MET A 126 -6.28 2.46 2.66
N SER A 127 -5.62 3.62 2.52
CA SER A 127 -6.26 4.86 2.04
C SER A 127 -6.86 4.70 0.65
N ASN A 128 -6.09 4.12 -0.29
CA ASN A 128 -6.55 3.89 -1.66
C ASN A 128 -7.75 2.94 -1.70
N MET A 129 -7.68 1.81 -0.98
CA MET A 129 -8.75 0.82 -0.94
C MET A 129 -10.03 1.36 -0.30
N VAL A 130 -9.92 2.10 0.80
CA VAL A 130 -11.08 2.67 1.49
C VAL A 130 -11.76 3.75 0.64
N ARG A 131 -11.00 4.56 -0.11
CA ARG A 131 -11.57 5.55 -1.04
C ARG A 131 -12.41 4.93 -2.16
N GLU A 132 -12.01 3.74 -2.62
CA GLU A 132 -12.74 2.96 -3.63
C GLU A 132 -13.78 2.00 -3.01
N GLU A 133 -14.12 2.19 -1.73
CA GLU A 133 -15.11 1.37 -1.01
C GLU A 133 -14.79 -0.14 -1.04
N ARG A 134 -13.50 -0.49 -1.14
CA ARG A 134 -13.01 -1.89 -1.14
C ARG A 134 -12.57 -2.32 0.26
N PRO A 135 -12.89 -3.57 0.68
CA PRO A 135 -12.49 -4.08 1.98
C PRO A 135 -10.97 -4.29 2.06
N PHE A 136 -10.38 -4.01 3.23
CA PHE A 136 -8.95 -4.19 3.50
C PHE A 136 -8.76 -4.84 4.87
N MET A 137 -7.86 -5.82 4.98
CA MET A 137 -7.61 -6.57 6.21
C MET A 137 -6.16 -6.39 6.67
N LEU A 138 -5.99 -6.05 7.95
CA LEU A 138 -4.69 -5.97 8.61
C LEU A 138 -4.48 -7.18 9.52
N CYS A 139 -3.46 -7.97 9.24
CA CYS A 139 -3.08 -9.15 10.02
C CYS A 139 -1.74 -8.91 10.75
N GLY A 140 -1.60 -9.49 11.94
CA GLY A 140 -0.36 -9.42 12.72
C GLY A 140 -0.62 -9.59 14.22
N ASN A 141 0.45 -9.74 15.00
CA ASN A 141 0.38 -10.03 16.43
C ASN A 141 -0.44 -9.00 17.23
N ALA A 142 -1.02 -9.42 18.35
CA ALA A 142 -1.74 -8.51 19.23
C ALA A 142 -0.82 -7.36 19.71
N GLY A 143 -1.36 -6.14 19.81
CA GLY A 143 -0.60 -4.97 20.26
C GLY A 143 0.23 -4.24 19.19
N THR A 144 0.21 -4.66 17.92
CA THR A 144 0.99 -3.99 16.84
C THR A 144 0.33 -2.73 16.24
N GLY A 145 -0.60 -2.08 16.95
CA GLY A 145 -1.20 -0.82 16.51
C GLY A 145 -2.17 -0.89 15.32
N LYS A 146 -2.52 -2.07 14.79
CA LYS A 146 -3.44 -2.24 13.64
C LYS A 146 -4.76 -1.48 13.78
N THR A 147 -5.42 -1.60 14.93
CA THR A 147 -6.69 -0.91 15.20
C THR A 147 -6.52 0.61 15.26
N GLN A 148 -5.40 1.07 15.83
CA GLN A 148 -5.08 2.50 15.89
C GLN A 148 -4.81 3.06 14.49
N LEU A 149 -4.12 2.30 13.63
CA LEU A 149 -3.88 2.66 12.24
C LEU A 149 -5.19 2.82 11.46
N ALA A 150 -6.07 1.83 11.55
CA ALA A 150 -7.37 1.85 10.87
C ALA A 150 -8.23 3.02 11.38
N GLN A 151 -8.34 3.19 12.70
CA GLN A 151 -9.09 4.30 13.29
C GLN A 151 -8.49 5.66 12.91
N GLY A 152 -7.16 5.76 12.90
CA GLY A 152 -6.45 6.97 12.52
C GLY A 152 -6.72 7.37 11.08
N LEU A 153 -6.76 6.41 10.15
CA LEU A 153 -7.18 6.68 8.77
C LEU A 153 -8.64 7.11 8.72
N LEU A 154 -9.56 6.36 9.34
CA LEU A 154 -11.00 6.64 9.30
C LEU A 154 -11.32 8.04 9.84
N ASN A 155 -10.65 8.47 10.90
CA ASN A 155 -10.80 9.82 11.46
C ASN A 155 -10.27 10.93 10.54
N ASN A 156 -9.35 10.60 9.62
CA ASN A 156 -8.78 11.52 8.63
C ASN A 156 -9.50 11.47 7.28
N LEU A 157 -10.49 10.60 7.10
CA LEU A 157 -11.33 10.61 5.91
C LEU A 157 -12.34 11.75 6.06
N ASP A 158 -12.12 12.86 5.36
CA ASP A 158 -13.15 13.87 5.20
C ASP A 158 -14.41 13.21 4.60
N ILE A 159 -15.56 13.53 5.18
CA ILE A 159 -16.86 13.05 4.71
C ILE A 159 -17.00 13.51 3.25
N ARG A 160 -16.96 12.55 2.32
CA ARG A 160 -17.14 12.81 0.88
C ARG A 160 -18.36 13.70 0.68
N GLU A 161 -18.23 14.78 -0.09
CA GLU A 161 -19.41 15.48 -0.62
C GLU A 161 -20.33 14.43 -1.29
N PRO A 162 -21.65 14.50 -1.08
CA PRO A 162 -22.57 13.48 -1.57
C PRO A 162 -22.38 13.29 -3.07
N GLY A 163 -22.12 12.05 -3.47
CA GLY A 163 -21.97 11.67 -4.87
C GLY A 163 -23.17 12.13 -5.72
N PRO A 164 -23.01 12.27 -7.04
CA PRO A 164 -24.06 12.75 -7.92
C PRO A 164 -25.34 11.93 -7.74
N LYS A 165 -26.44 12.63 -7.47
CA LYS A 165 -27.77 12.01 -7.29
C LYS A 165 -28.08 11.14 -8.51
N PRO A 166 -28.65 9.92 -8.31
CA PRO A 166 -29.03 9.07 -9.42
C PRO A 166 -29.95 9.83 -10.37
N VAL A 167 -29.56 9.87 -11.64
CA VAL A 167 -30.32 10.53 -12.69
C VAL A 167 -31.59 9.71 -12.91
N PRO A 168 -32.80 10.29 -12.77
CA PRO A 168 -34.02 9.55 -12.99
C PRO A 168 -34.09 9.12 -14.47
N PHE A 169 -34.30 7.82 -14.69
CA PHE A 169 -34.61 7.30 -16.01
C PHE A 169 -35.92 7.93 -16.49
N LYS A 170 -35.86 8.61 -17.64
CA LYS A 170 -37.03 9.08 -18.38
C LYS A 170 -37.61 7.96 -19.24
#